data_AF-A0A523GYB3-F1
#
_entry.id   AF-A0A523GYB3-F1
#
_cell.length_a   1.000
_cell.length_b   1.000
_cell.length_c   1.000
_cell.angle_alpha   90.00
_cell.angle_beta   90.00
_cell.angle_gamma   90.00
#
_symmetry.space_group_name_H-M   'P 1'
#
loop_
_entity.id
_entity.type
_entity.pdbx_description
1 polymer ?
#
loop_
_entity_poly.entity_id
_entity_poly.type
_entity_poly.pdbx_seq_one_letter_code
_entity_poly.pdbx_strand_id
1 'polypeptide(L)'
;MGPPVHYCKVSSQQEEGRLLEEQLREWIDQDVRLQDIAILSARTGDSSSIDCMSSDIKKILVDLTVDNVGSPPRDRIVTARISDFKGLERAFVALTDLDCLEDSPACLAAMYVGMTRAHAGLWLPVSKEFAPLLKKWQESVLPTLVKDKQENG
;
A
#
# COMPACT_ATOMS: atom_id res chain seq x y z
N MET A 1 4.20 18.23 -4.93
CA MET A 1 5.07 17.20 -4.32
C MET A 1 4.22 15.96 -4.07
N GLY A 2 4.75 14.75 -4.35
CA GLY A 2 4.08 13.50 -3.94
C GLY A 2 4.08 13.33 -2.42
N PRO A 3 3.28 12.40 -1.86
CA PRO A 3 3.30 12.14 -0.43
C PRO A 3 4.68 11.61 0.01
N PRO A 4 5.09 11.82 1.27
CA PRO A 4 6.24 11.14 1.84
C PRO A 4 6.08 9.62 1.71
N VAL A 5 7.14 8.95 1.26
CA VAL A 5 7.19 7.50 1.12
C VAL A 5 8.10 6.92 2.20
N HIS A 6 7.55 6.10 3.08
CA HIS A 6 8.31 5.34 4.06
C HIS A 6 8.65 3.96 3.49
N TYR A 7 9.92 3.79 3.13
CA TYR A 7 10.45 2.49 2.73
C TYR A 7 10.92 1.71 3.95
N CYS A 8 10.43 0.49 4.11
CA CYS A 8 10.79 -0.38 5.23
C CYS A 8 11.43 -1.67 4.72
N LYS A 9 12.62 -2.05 5.23
CA LYS A 9 13.24 -3.31 4.84
C LYS A 9 12.57 -4.47 5.57
N VAL A 10 12.23 -5.52 4.82
CA VAL A 10 11.60 -6.74 5.37
C VAL A 10 12.38 -7.96 4.92
N SER A 11 12.48 -8.97 5.78
CA SER A 11 13.16 -10.24 5.46
C SER A 11 12.23 -11.46 5.41
N SER A 12 10.98 -11.30 5.85
CA SER A 12 9.96 -12.34 5.86
C SER A 12 8.56 -11.74 5.88
N GLN A 13 7.56 -12.54 5.53
CA GLN A 13 6.15 -12.13 5.60
C GLN A 13 5.71 -11.83 7.04
N GLN A 14 6.21 -12.58 8.03
CA GLN A 14 5.94 -12.34 9.45
C GLN A 14 6.50 -11.00 9.90
N GLU A 15 7.72 -10.67 9.47
CA GLU A 15 8.33 -9.37 9.77
C GLU A 15 7.60 -8.23 9.06
N GLU A 16 7.19 -8.41 7.80
CA GLU A 16 6.36 -7.44 7.09
C GLU A 16 5.05 -7.16 7.82
N GLY A 17 4.34 -8.20 8.26
CA GLY A 17 3.09 -8.06 9.02
C GLY A 17 3.27 -7.30 10.32
N ARG A 18 4.35 -7.60 11.08
CA ARG A 18 4.69 -6.88 12.31
C ARG A 18 4.98 -5.40 12.05
N LEU A 19 5.82 -5.10 11.07
CA LEU A 19 6.21 -3.72 10.74
C LEU A 19 5.06 -2.91 10.16
N LEU A 20 4.20 -3.55 9.38
CA LEU A 20 2.96 -2.93 8.91
C LEU A 20 2.03 -2.61 10.07
N GLU A 21 1.82 -3.53 11.01
CA GLU A 21 1.05 -3.26 12.22
C GLU A 21 1.63 -2.07 13.02
N GLU A 22 2.95 -2.03 13.20
CA GLU A 22 3.63 -0.89 13.84
C GLU A 22 3.35 0.43 13.10
N GLN A 23 3.42 0.41 11.77
CA GLN A 23 3.11 1.60 10.97
C GLN A 23 1.64 2.02 11.10
N LEU A 24 0.70 1.07 11.09
CA LEU A 24 -0.73 1.37 11.26
C LEU A 24 -0.99 2.02 12.62
N ARG A 25 -0.36 1.49 13.67
CA ARG A 25 -0.44 2.07 15.02
C ARG A 25 0.14 3.47 15.07
N GLU A 26 1.28 3.70 14.43
CA GLU A 26 1.87 5.03 14.34
C GLU A 26 0.91 6.04 13.66
N TRP A 27 0.26 5.66 12.55
CA TRP A 27 -0.73 6.52 11.91
C TRP A 27 -1.92 6.79 12.83
N ILE A 28 -2.44 5.77 13.52
CA ILE A 28 -3.54 5.92 14.48
C ILE A 28 -3.15 6.86 15.63
N ASP A 29 -1.94 6.71 16.17
CA ASP A 29 -1.40 7.54 17.26
C ASP A 29 -1.16 9.00 16.81
N GLN A 30 -1.04 9.23 15.51
CA GLN A 30 -0.97 10.56 14.86
C GLN A 30 -2.35 11.11 14.47
N ASP A 31 -3.43 10.59 15.05
CA ASP A 31 -4.83 10.97 14.80
C ASP A 31 -5.30 10.73 13.34
N VAL A 32 -4.64 9.83 12.59
CA VAL A 32 -5.14 9.42 11.28
C VAL A 32 -6.39 8.56 11.48
N ARG A 33 -7.50 8.97 10.85
CA ARG A 33 -8.76 8.22 10.93
C ARG A 33 -8.63 6.90 10.16
N LEU A 34 -9.18 5.83 10.72
CA LEU A 34 -9.11 4.48 10.12
C LEU A 34 -9.60 4.44 8.66
N GLN A 35 -10.72 5.13 8.39
CA GLN A 35 -11.32 5.27 7.06
C GLN A 35 -10.43 5.97 6.02
N ASP A 36 -9.41 6.71 6.46
CA ASP A 36 -8.45 7.40 5.61
C ASP A 36 -7.23 6.54 5.27
N ILE A 37 -7.16 5.32 5.81
CA ILE A 37 -6.09 4.34 5.59
C ILE A 37 -6.58 3.22 4.66
N ALA A 38 -5.76 2.82 3.70
CA ALA A 38 -5.93 1.56 2.98
C ALA A 38 -4.66 0.71 2.96
N ILE A 39 -4.86 -0.60 2.97
CA ILE A 39 -3.80 -1.61 2.79
C ILE A 39 -4.06 -2.31 1.45
N LEU A 40 -3.10 -2.22 0.53
CA LEU A 40 -3.22 -2.76 -0.82
C LEU A 40 -2.17 -3.85 -1.02
N SER A 41 -2.62 -5.11 -1.10
CA SER A 41 -1.76 -6.25 -1.34
C SER A 41 -1.54 -6.49 -2.84
N ALA A 42 -0.31 -6.86 -3.21
CA ALA A 42 0.01 -7.39 -4.53
C ALA A 42 -0.40 -8.86 -4.69
N ARG A 43 -0.60 -9.59 -3.59
CA ARG A 43 -0.89 -11.02 -3.60
C ARG A 43 -2.38 -11.31 -3.79
N THR A 44 -2.67 -12.49 -4.35
CA THR A 44 -4.03 -13.04 -4.45
C THR A 44 -4.14 -14.30 -3.58
N GLY A 45 -5.12 -14.35 -2.67
CA GLY A 45 -5.46 -15.55 -1.88
C GLY A 45 -4.98 -15.54 -0.42
N ASP A 46 -5.05 -16.72 0.21
CA ASP A 46 -4.79 -16.95 1.64
C ASP A 46 -3.28 -17.12 1.88
N SER A 47 -2.59 -16.04 2.27
CA SER A 47 -1.21 -15.99 2.80
C SER A 47 -0.67 -14.58 2.62
N SER A 48 -1.25 -13.59 3.30
CA SER A 48 -0.79 -12.20 3.27
C SER A 48 0.02 -11.86 4.53
N SER A 49 0.88 -10.84 4.44
CA SER A 49 1.48 -10.21 5.62
C SER A 49 0.42 -9.72 6.62
N ILE A 50 -0.81 -9.42 6.18
CA ILE A 50 -1.96 -9.13 7.05
C ILE A 50 -2.28 -10.28 8.01
N ASP A 51 -2.13 -11.54 7.58
CA ASP A 51 -2.45 -12.71 8.41
C ASP A 51 -1.53 -12.80 9.64
N CYS A 52 -0.31 -12.26 9.52
CA CYS A 52 0.71 -12.23 10.56
C CYS A 52 0.48 -11.15 11.63
N MET A 53 -0.51 -10.26 11.45
CA MET A 53 -0.84 -9.22 12.43
C MET A 53 -1.55 -9.77 13.67
N SER A 54 -1.57 -8.97 14.73
CA SER A 54 -2.35 -9.22 15.93
C SER A 54 -3.86 -9.22 15.65
N SER A 55 -4.61 -9.96 16.46
CA SER A 55 -6.07 -10.05 16.33
C SER A 55 -6.78 -8.71 16.54
N ASP A 56 -6.20 -7.78 17.30
CA ASP A 56 -6.82 -6.49 17.57
C ASP A 56 -6.76 -5.55 16.37
N ILE A 57 -5.66 -5.55 15.62
CA ILE A 57 -5.59 -4.85 14.34
C ILE A 57 -6.51 -5.51 13.32
N LYS A 58 -6.52 -6.85 13.23
CA LYS A 58 -7.38 -7.55 12.28
C LYS A 58 -8.87 -7.25 12.46
N LYS A 59 -9.35 -6.98 13.69
CA LYS A 59 -10.75 -6.60 13.96
C LYS A 59 -11.18 -5.28 13.33
N ILE A 60 -10.24 -4.38 13.07
CA ILE A 60 -10.52 -3.08 12.45
C ILE A 60 -10.27 -3.08 10.94
N LEU A 61 -9.86 -4.21 10.35
CA LEU A 61 -9.72 -4.34 8.90
C LEU A 61 -11.07 -4.74 8.28
N VAL A 62 -11.31 -4.29 7.05
CA VAL A 62 -12.45 -4.72 6.24
C VAL A 62 -12.05 -4.80 4.77
N ASP A 63 -12.42 -5.90 4.12
CA ASP A 63 -12.21 -6.01 2.68
C ASP A 63 -13.03 -4.98 1.91
N LEU A 64 -12.43 -4.43 0.88
CA LEU A 64 -13.12 -3.60 -0.10
C LEU A 64 -14.13 -4.45 -0.86
N THR A 65 -15.39 -4.06 -0.79
CA THR A 65 -16.49 -4.69 -1.51
C THR A 65 -17.23 -3.64 -2.34
N VAL A 66 -18.08 -4.10 -3.26
CA VAL A 66 -18.95 -3.22 -4.04
C VAL A 66 -19.82 -2.35 -3.12
N ASP A 67 -20.22 -2.87 -1.96
CA ASP A 67 -21.12 -2.19 -1.03
C ASP A 67 -20.43 -1.06 -0.24
N ASN A 68 -19.11 -1.15 -0.01
CA ASN A 68 -18.37 -0.19 0.80
C ASN A 68 -17.41 0.71 0.00
N VAL A 69 -17.34 0.53 -1.32
CA VAL A 69 -16.44 1.26 -2.22
C VAL A 69 -16.66 2.78 -2.20
N GLY A 70 -17.91 3.22 -2.15
CA GLY A 70 -18.29 4.64 -2.15
C GLY A 70 -18.41 5.27 -0.77
N SER A 71 -18.54 4.46 0.28
CA SER A 71 -18.68 4.90 1.66
C SER A 71 -18.10 3.84 2.59
N PRO A 72 -16.76 3.79 2.77
CA PRO A 72 -16.14 2.85 3.69
C PRO A 72 -16.65 3.07 5.12
N PRO A 73 -16.70 2.01 5.96
CA PRO A 73 -17.02 2.17 7.37
C PRO A 73 -16.03 3.12 8.05
N ARG A 74 -16.54 4.03 8.88
CA ARG A 74 -15.73 5.09 9.51
C ARG A 74 -14.68 4.55 10.50
N ASP A 75 -14.95 3.39 11.05
CA ASP A 75 -14.20 2.71 12.10
C ASP A 75 -13.41 1.51 11.56
N ARG A 76 -13.14 1.47 10.26
CA ARG A 76 -12.40 0.38 9.61
C ARG A 76 -11.34 0.90 8.65
N ILE A 77 -10.25 0.13 8.55
CA ILE A 77 -9.21 0.26 7.55
C ILE A 77 -9.57 -0.66 6.40
N VAL A 78 -9.55 -0.14 5.17
CA VAL A 78 -9.90 -0.94 4.00
C VAL A 78 -8.70 -1.77 3.54
N THR A 79 -8.92 -3.05 3.27
CA THR A 79 -7.98 -3.98 2.63
C THR A 79 -8.44 -4.27 1.21
N ALA A 80 -7.54 -4.29 0.24
CA ALA A 80 -7.86 -4.65 -1.14
C ALA A 80 -6.64 -5.19 -1.88
N ARG A 81 -6.86 -5.76 -3.06
CA ARG A 81 -5.77 -5.93 -4.03
C ARG A 81 -5.45 -4.60 -4.69
N ILE A 82 -4.19 -4.38 -5.04
CA ILE A 82 -3.78 -3.18 -5.78
C ILE A 82 -4.60 -3.02 -7.08
N SER A 83 -4.91 -4.13 -7.76
CA SER A 83 -5.69 -4.15 -9.00
C SER A 83 -7.14 -3.69 -8.84
N ASP A 84 -7.71 -3.89 -7.66
CA ASP A 84 -9.14 -3.71 -7.37
C ASP A 84 -9.42 -2.31 -6.82
N PHE A 85 -8.36 -1.59 -6.41
CA PHE A 85 -8.43 -0.26 -5.82
C PHE A 85 -8.44 0.89 -6.85
N LYS A 86 -8.89 0.62 -8.08
CA LYS A 86 -8.88 1.61 -9.17
C LYS A 86 -9.94 2.69 -8.97
N GLY A 87 -9.53 3.96 -9.13
CA GLY A 87 -10.44 5.10 -8.99
C GLY A 87 -10.76 5.48 -7.54
N LEU A 88 -10.10 4.83 -6.57
CA LEU A 88 -10.24 5.10 -5.14
C LEU A 88 -8.98 5.74 -4.61
N GLU A 89 -9.14 6.62 -3.64
CA GLU A 89 -8.05 7.38 -3.04
C GLU A 89 -8.20 7.38 -1.52
N ARG A 90 -7.06 7.36 -0.84
CA ARG A 90 -6.95 7.40 0.61
C ARG A 90 -5.80 8.30 1.00
N ALA A 91 -5.91 8.93 2.16
CA ALA A 91 -4.85 9.80 2.63
C ALA A 91 -3.57 8.98 2.87
N PHE A 92 -3.70 7.84 3.53
CA PHE A 92 -2.61 6.92 3.83
C PHE A 92 -2.81 5.58 3.12
N VAL A 93 -1.76 5.11 2.45
CA VAL A 93 -1.76 3.80 1.78
C VAL A 93 -0.55 3.00 2.23
N ALA A 94 -0.76 1.74 2.60
CA ALA A 94 0.29 0.75 2.75
C ALA A 94 0.22 -0.24 1.59
N LEU A 95 1.30 -0.40 0.84
CA LEU A 95 1.41 -1.49 -0.14
C LEU A 95 2.03 -2.71 0.53
N THR A 96 1.59 -3.92 0.20
CA THR A 96 2.05 -5.15 0.89
C THR A 96 2.28 -6.31 -0.08
N ASP A 97 3.00 -7.32 0.39
CA ASP A 97 3.27 -8.57 -0.32
C ASP A 97 3.95 -8.35 -1.68
N LEU A 98 4.85 -7.36 -1.77
CA LEU A 98 5.49 -6.93 -3.01
C LEU A 98 6.57 -7.89 -3.52
N ASP A 99 6.94 -8.88 -2.71
CA ASP A 99 7.89 -9.94 -3.04
C ASP A 99 7.43 -10.83 -4.20
N CYS A 100 6.12 -10.90 -4.45
CA CYS A 100 5.55 -11.68 -5.53
C CYS A 100 5.48 -10.96 -6.90
N LEU A 101 5.91 -9.69 -6.95
CA LEU A 101 5.85 -8.91 -8.19
C LEU A 101 6.94 -9.32 -9.18
N GLU A 102 6.54 -9.45 -10.44
CA GLU A 102 7.45 -9.71 -11.55
C GLU A 102 7.73 -8.44 -12.34
N ASP A 103 8.81 -8.45 -13.11
CA ASP A 103 9.16 -7.38 -14.03
C ASP A 103 8.26 -7.40 -15.27
N SER A 104 7.03 -6.91 -15.11
CA SER A 104 6.04 -6.82 -16.18
C SER A 104 5.40 -5.42 -16.21
N PRO A 105 4.94 -4.97 -17.40
CA PRO A 105 4.19 -3.72 -17.51
C PRO A 105 2.92 -3.69 -16.63
N ALA A 106 2.28 -4.84 -16.41
CA ALA A 106 1.09 -4.95 -15.58
C ALA A 106 1.40 -4.72 -14.09
N CYS A 107 2.46 -5.35 -13.57
CA CYS A 107 2.93 -5.16 -12.19
C CYS A 107 3.40 -3.72 -11.95
N LEU A 108 4.14 -3.15 -12.90
CA LEU A 108 4.57 -1.75 -12.84
C LEU A 108 3.37 -0.80 -12.83
N ALA A 109 2.37 -1.02 -13.70
CA ALA A 109 1.17 -0.20 -13.72
C ALA A 109 0.36 -0.31 -12.42
N ALA A 110 0.24 -1.52 -11.86
CA ALA A 110 -0.41 -1.74 -10.57
C ALA A 110 0.33 -0.97 -9.45
N MET A 111 1.65 -1.10 -9.39
CA MET A 111 2.49 -0.38 -8.42
C MET A 111 2.36 1.14 -8.54
N TYR A 112 2.38 1.66 -9.77
CA TYR A 112 2.15 3.07 -10.02
C TYR A 112 0.77 3.52 -9.52
N VAL A 113 -0.29 2.74 -9.79
CA VAL A 113 -1.62 3.02 -9.27
C VAL A 113 -1.59 3.07 -7.74
N GLY A 114 -1.06 2.04 -7.08
CA GLY A 114 -0.96 1.99 -5.61
C GLY A 114 -0.20 3.18 -5.02
N MET A 115 0.97 3.52 -5.59
CA MET A 115 1.79 4.65 -5.14
C MET A 115 1.12 6.01 -5.34
N THR A 116 0.30 6.16 -6.39
CA THR A 116 -0.38 7.43 -6.70
C THR A 116 -1.72 7.62 -5.99
N ARG A 117 -2.26 6.58 -5.34
CA ARG A 117 -3.52 6.67 -4.55
C ARG A 117 -3.35 7.26 -3.16
N ALA A 118 -2.11 7.31 -2.66
CA ALA A 118 -1.77 8.04 -1.44
C ALA A 118 -1.67 9.53 -1.72
N HIS A 119 -2.28 10.34 -0.85
CA HIS A 119 -2.17 11.80 -0.92
C HIS A 119 -1.45 12.42 0.28
N ALA A 120 -1.36 11.72 1.42
CA ALA A 120 -0.73 12.20 2.64
C ALA A 120 0.44 11.31 3.11
N GLY A 121 0.35 9.98 2.94
CA GLY A 121 1.44 9.07 3.33
C GLY A 121 1.40 7.75 2.58
N LEU A 122 2.58 7.24 2.24
CA LEU A 122 2.74 5.95 1.59
C LEU A 122 3.74 5.10 2.37
N TRP A 123 3.37 3.86 2.70
CA TRP A 123 4.27 2.87 3.28
C TRP A 123 4.54 1.75 2.28
N LEU A 124 5.79 1.31 2.20
CA LEU A 124 6.24 0.33 1.23
C LEU A 124 7.31 -0.63 1.82
N PRO A 125 7.06 -1.94 1.85
CA PRO A 125 8.03 -2.93 2.25
C PRO A 125 8.98 -3.26 1.09
N VAL A 126 10.26 -3.39 1.41
CA VAL A 126 11.32 -3.69 0.46
C VAL A 126 12.01 -4.98 0.91
N SER A 127 11.58 -6.10 0.30
CA SER A 127 12.24 -7.38 0.44
C SER A 127 13.49 -7.48 -0.42
N LYS A 128 14.29 -8.54 -0.23
CA LYS A 128 15.49 -8.79 -1.06
C LYS A 128 15.12 -9.09 -2.51
N GLU A 129 13.97 -9.72 -2.71
CA GLU A 129 13.40 -10.11 -4.00
C GLU A 129 12.87 -8.87 -4.73
N PHE A 130 12.23 -7.96 -4.01
CA PHE A 130 11.64 -6.74 -4.58
C PHE A 130 12.66 -5.63 -4.84
N ALA A 131 13.73 -5.52 -4.03
CA ALA A 131 14.68 -4.42 -4.11
C ALA A 131 15.32 -4.20 -5.51
N PRO A 132 15.77 -5.25 -6.24
CA PRO A 132 16.32 -5.09 -7.58
C PRO A 132 15.28 -4.54 -8.57
N LEU A 133 14.03 -5.00 -8.46
CA LEU A 133 12.93 -4.58 -9.31
C LEU A 133 12.55 -3.13 -9.06
N LEU A 134 12.43 -2.73 -7.78
CA LEU A 134 12.17 -1.34 -7.39
C LEU A 134 13.26 -0.40 -7.93
N LYS A 135 14.53 -0.79 -7.81
CA LYS A 135 15.66 0.00 -8.34
C LYS A 135 15.54 0.18 -9.86
N LYS A 136 15.24 -0.91 -10.59
CA LYS A 136 15.05 -0.86 -12.04
C LYS A 136 13.92 0.10 -12.43
N TRP A 137 12.78 0.05 -11.75
CA TRP A 137 11.64 0.93 -12.01
C TRP A 137 11.92 2.39 -11.61
N GLN A 138 12.71 2.62 -10.57
CA GLN A 138 13.19 3.95 -10.17
C GLN A 138 14.11 4.59 -11.23
N GLU A 139 14.94 3.80 -11.89
CA GLU A 139 15.87 4.28 -12.91
C GLU A 139 15.21 4.50 -14.28
N SER A 140 14.13 3.76 -14.58
CA SER A 140 13.51 3.74 -15.91
C SER A 140 12.24 4.57 -16.06
N VAL A 141 11.45 4.75 -14.99
CA VAL A 141 10.06 5.23 -15.12
C VAL A 141 9.69 6.32 -14.11
N LEU A 142 10.20 6.27 -12.88
CA LEU A 142 9.83 7.24 -11.82
C LEU A 142 10.31 8.71 -12.04
N PRO A 143 11.44 9.02 -12.71
CA PRO A 143 11.88 10.41 -12.92
C PRO A 143 10.96 11.20 -13.88
N THR A 144 10.32 10.51 -14.83
CA THR A 144 9.43 11.10 -15.82
C THR A 144 8.06 11.45 -15.21
N LEU A 145 7.62 10.69 -14.21
CA LEU A 145 6.26 10.79 -13.65
C LEU A 145 6.14 11.83 -12.52
N VAL A 146 7.25 12.22 -11.90
CA VAL A 146 7.30 13.38 -10.98
C VAL A 146 7.09 14.69 -11.76
N LYS A 147 7.44 14.73 -13.06
CA LYS A 147 7.23 15.89 -13.93
C LYS A 147 5.76 16.04 -14.36
N ASP A 148 5.06 14.96 -14.68
CA ASP A 148 3.64 15.02 -15.11
C ASP A 148 2.68 15.57 -14.03
N LYS A 149 3.01 15.43 -12.73
CA LYS A 149 2.24 16.05 -11.62
C LYS A 149 2.55 17.54 -11.40
N GLN A 150 3.54 18.12 -12.09
CA GLN A 150 3.89 19.54 -11.98
C GLN A 150 3.29 20.39 -13.11
N GLU A 151 2.80 19.78 -14.19
CA GLU A 151 2.26 20.50 -15.36
C GLU A 151 0.73 20.52 -15.43
N ASN A 152 0.03 19.76 -14.57
CA ASN A 152 -1.44 19.72 -14.49
C ASN A 152 -2.01 20.25 -13.16
N GLY A 153 -1.26 21.12 -12.47
CA GLY A 153 -1.67 21.78 -11.23
C GLY A 153 -1.86 23.28 -11.40
#